data_AF-A0A4Q4D3X2-F1
#
_entry.id   AF-A0A4Q4D3X2-F1
#
_cell.length_a   1.000
_cell.length_b   1.000
_cell.length_c   1.000
_cell.angle_alpha   90.00
_cell.angle_beta   90.00
_cell.angle_gamma   90.00
#
_symmetry.space_group_name_H-M   'P 1'
#
loop_
_entity.id
_entity.type
_entity.pdbx_description
1 polymer ?
#
loop_
_entity_poly.entity_id
_entity_poly.type
_entity_poly.pdbx_seq_one_letter_code
_entity_poly.pdbx_strand_id
1 'polypeptide(L)'
;MATHPTTDTQVLAGRPFPLGAHPEAGGVRFAVASSVAEKVELCLVDDDGERRIELTERTFGVWHGLVPGVTPGQRYGFRVHGPYDPSRGLRCNPHKLLLDPYARRITGALTDIEAAYGYADDPEGPEPSTVDSLG
;
A
#
# COMPACT_ATOMS: atom_id res chain seq x y z
N MET A 1 -14.93 24.84 3.80
CA MET A 1 -14.38 23.58 4.35
C MET A 1 -15.30 22.46 3.92
N ALA A 2 -14.98 21.77 2.82
CA ALA A 2 -15.76 20.63 2.36
C ALA A 2 -15.26 19.40 3.12
N THR A 3 -16.11 18.88 4.00
CA THR A 3 -15.92 17.55 4.61
C THR A 3 -16.06 16.52 3.49
N HIS A 4 -14.95 15.88 3.11
CA HIS A 4 -14.99 14.74 2.19
C HIS A 4 -15.74 13.61 2.91
N PRO A 5 -16.87 13.12 2.38
CA PRO A 5 -17.50 11.93 2.92
C PRO A 5 -16.51 10.78 2.73
N THR A 6 -16.14 10.12 3.84
CA THR A 6 -15.46 8.82 3.82
C THR A 6 -16.42 7.84 3.16
N THR A 7 -16.41 7.80 1.83
CA THR A 7 -17.20 6.85 1.09
C THR A 7 -16.51 5.52 1.33
N ASP A 8 -17.10 4.75 2.25
CA ASP A 8 -16.75 3.37 2.55
C ASP A 8 -16.80 2.60 1.23
N THR A 9 -15.64 2.54 0.57
CA THR A 9 -15.51 1.88 -0.72
C THR A 9 -15.53 0.41 -0.39
N GLN A 10 -16.69 -0.24 -0.51
CA GLN A 10 -16.80 -1.67 -0.29
C GLN A 10 -15.86 -2.41 -1.24
N VAL A 11 -14.77 -2.93 -0.68
CA VAL A 11 -13.83 -3.79 -1.38
C VAL A 11 -14.50 -5.15 -1.54
N LEU A 12 -14.59 -5.61 -2.78
CA LEU A 12 -15.06 -6.96 -3.07
C LEU A 12 -13.90 -7.94 -2.90
N ALA A 13 -14.18 -9.19 -2.54
CA ALA A 13 -13.14 -10.15 -2.21
C ALA A 13 -12.09 -10.35 -3.32
N GLY A 14 -12.50 -10.29 -4.60
CA GLY A 14 -11.59 -10.48 -5.73
C GLY A 14 -10.99 -11.89 -5.75
N ARG A 15 -9.73 -12.01 -6.20
CA ARG A 15 -8.99 -13.29 -6.21
C ARG A 15 -7.49 -13.05 -6.00
N PRO A 16 -6.74 -14.00 -5.42
CA PRO A 16 -5.32 -13.81 -5.09
C PRO A 16 -4.40 -13.77 -6.31
N PHE A 17 -4.85 -14.20 -7.49
CA PHE A 17 -4.01 -14.28 -8.68
C PHE A 17 -4.71 -13.76 -9.94
N PRO A 18 -3.95 -13.24 -10.93
CA PRO A 18 -2.51 -12.93 -10.87
C PRO A 18 -2.18 -11.79 -9.89
N LEU A 19 -0.91 -11.72 -9.48
CA LEU A 19 -0.39 -10.67 -8.60
C LEU A 19 -0.30 -9.32 -9.33
N GLY A 20 -0.38 -8.23 -8.57
CA GLY A 20 -0.39 -6.85 -9.03
C GLY A 20 -1.80 -6.29 -9.28
N ALA A 21 -1.84 -5.13 -9.94
CA ALA A 21 -3.10 -4.48 -10.34
C ALA A 21 -3.59 -4.96 -11.71
N HIS A 22 -4.83 -5.42 -11.78
CA HIS A 22 -5.46 -5.97 -12.99
C HIS A 22 -6.88 -5.39 -13.17
N PRO A 23 -7.12 -4.64 -14.26
CA PRO A 23 -8.46 -4.17 -14.60
C PRO A 23 -9.43 -5.33 -14.83
N GLU A 24 -10.65 -5.19 -14.32
CA GLU A 24 -11.76 -6.12 -14.48
C GLU A 24 -13.06 -5.36 -14.75
N ALA A 25 -14.15 -6.08 -15.02
CA ALA A 25 -15.45 -5.45 -15.16
C ALA A 25 -15.83 -4.72 -13.86
N GLY A 26 -16.00 -3.40 -13.94
CA GLY A 26 -16.44 -2.55 -12.82
C GLY A 26 -15.36 -2.05 -11.86
N GLY A 27 -14.09 -2.40 -12.05
CA GLY A 27 -13.01 -1.92 -11.16
C GLY A 27 -11.63 -2.47 -11.48
N VAL A 28 -10.71 -2.31 -10.52
CA VAL A 28 -9.37 -2.91 -10.59
C VAL A 28 -9.18 -3.83 -9.39
N ARG A 29 -8.73 -5.04 -9.66
CA ARG A 29 -8.30 -5.98 -8.63
C ARG A 29 -6.83 -5.79 -8.34
N PHE A 30 -6.50 -5.76 -7.05
CA PHE A 30 -5.15 -5.69 -6.53
C PHE A 30 -4.83 -6.97 -5.77
N ALA A 31 -3.61 -7.47 -5.92
CA ALA A 31 -3.12 -8.63 -5.19
C ALA A 31 -1.62 -8.47 -4.91
N VAL A 32 -1.21 -8.50 -3.63
CA VAL A 32 0.18 -8.32 -3.20
C VAL A 32 0.57 -9.37 -2.16
N ALA A 33 1.74 -9.98 -2.34
CA ALA A 33 2.22 -11.03 -1.44
C ALA A 33 2.88 -10.43 -0.20
N SER A 34 2.47 -10.85 0.99
CA SER A 34 3.18 -10.60 2.24
C SER A 34 2.79 -11.64 3.32
N SER A 35 3.78 -12.44 3.73
CA SER A 35 3.64 -13.38 4.85
C SER A 35 3.76 -12.70 6.22
N VAL A 36 4.46 -11.56 6.29
CA VAL A 36 4.76 -10.84 7.55
C VAL A 36 3.70 -9.79 7.91
N ALA A 37 3.01 -9.22 6.91
CA ALA A 37 2.03 -8.16 7.17
C ALA A 37 0.91 -8.63 8.10
N GLU A 38 0.43 -7.72 8.93
CA GLU A 38 -0.76 -7.85 9.76
C GLU A 38 -1.96 -7.10 9.16
N LYS A 39 -1.69 -6.06 8.36
CA LYS A 39 -2.68 -5.34 7.55
C LYS A 39 -2.00 -4.75 6.31
N VAL A 40 -2.71 -4.73 5.19
CA VAL A 40 -2.27 -4.06 3.96
C VAL A 40 -3.33 -3.06 3.52
N GLU A 41 -2.91 -1.82 3.35
CA GLU A 41 -3.74 -0.75 2.79
C GLU A 41 -3.27 -0.47 1.36
N LEU A 42 -4.19 -0.58 0.40
CA LEU A 42 -4.05 0.01 -0.91
C LEU A 42 -4.23 1.52 -0.80
N CYS A 43 -3.25 2.26 -1.28
CA CYS A 43 -3.25 3.71 -1.25
C CYS A 43 -3.47 4.24 -2.66
N LEU A 44 -4.65 4.78 -2.93
CA LEU A 44 -4.94 5.47 -4.18
C LEU A 44 -4.50 6.93 -4.04
N VAL A 45 -3.63 7.38 -4.94
CA VAL A 45 -3.00 8.69 -4.87
C VAL A 45 -3.49 9.56 -6.03
N ASP A 46 -3.95 10.75 -5.70
CA ASP A 46 -4.33 11.79 -6.64
C ASP A 46 -3.73 13.14 -6.22
N ASP A 47 -4.14 14.23 -6.87
CA ASP A 47 -3.62 15.57 -6.55
C ASP A 47 -4.26 16.16 -5.28
N ASP A 48 -5.38 15.59 -4.82
CA ASP A 48 -6.08 16.00 -3.61
C ASP A 48 -5.56 15.24 -2.37
N GLY A 49 -4.81 14.16 -2.59
CA GLY A 49 -4.03 13.46 -1.57
C GLY A 49 -4.08 11.93 -1.69
N GLU A 50 -4.08 11.26 -0.54
CA GLU A 50 -4.11 9.81 -0.44
C GLU A 50 -5.43 9.32 0.12
N ARG A 51 -6.03 8.34 -0.57
CA ARG A 51 -7.15 7.56 -0.07
C ARG A 51 -6.72 6.13 0.19
N ARG A 52 -6.82 5.70 1.45
CA ARG A 52 -6.42 4.37 1.92
C ARG A 52 -7.61 3.42 1.95
N ILE A 53 -7.41 2.21 1.45
CA ILE A 53 -8.41 1.15 1.34
C ILE A 53 -7.78 -0.13 1.87
N GLU A 54 -8.36 -0.73 2.92
CA GLU A 54 -7.85 -2.00 3.45
C GLU A 54 -8.14 -3.16 2.50
N LEU A 55 -7.13 -4.00 2.23
CA LEU A 55 -7.33 -5.28 1.56
C LEU A 55 -7.65 -6.33 2.63
N THR A 56 -8.92 -6.68 2.77
CA THR A 56 -9.40 -7.55 3.86
C THR A 56 -9.19 -9.04 3.59
N GLU A 57 -9.05 -9.43 2.32
CA GLU A 57 -8.89 -10.84 1.97
C GLU A 57 -7.42 -11.26 1.96
N ARG A 58 -7.15 -12.43 2.55
CA ARG A 58 -5.82 -13.03 2.62
C ARG A 58 -5.85 -14.52 2.28
N THR A 59 -5.32 -14.88 1.12
CA THR A 59 -5.26 -16.28 0.66
C THR A 59 -3.83 -16.64 0.27
N PHE A 60 -3.27 -17.73 0.82
CA PHE A 60 -1.89 -18.19 0.56
C PHE A 60 -0.80 -17.11 0.78
N GLY A 61 -1.00 -16.22 1.75
CA GLY A 61 -0.08 -15.11 2.00
C GLY A 61 -0.19 -13.95 1.01
N VAL A 62 -1.22 -13.95 0.16
CA VAL A 62 -1.54 -12.86 -0.76
C VAL A 62 -2.71 -12.05 -0.21
N TRP A 63 -2.50 -10.75 -0.06
CA TRP A 63 -3.51 -9.76 0.28
C TRP A 63 -4.18 -9.30 -1.01
N HIS A 64 -5.51 -9.35 -1.08
CA HIS A 64 -6.21 -9.04 -2.32
C HIS A 64 -7.57 -8.39 -2.11
N GLY A 65 -8.06 -7.78 -3.19
CA GLY A 65 -9.39 -7.18 -3.25
C GLY A 65 -9.67 -6.62 -4.65
N LEU A 66 -10.94 -6.54 -5.03
CA LEU A 66 -11.43 -5.83 -6.19
C LEU A 66 -12.04 -4.52 -5.73
N VAL A 67 -11.48 -3.41 -6.21
CA VAL A 67 -11.92 -2.06 -5.83
C VAL A 67 -12.79 -1.48 -6.95
N PRO A 68 -14.10 -1.31 -6.72
CA PRO A 68 -15.00 -0.76 -7.73
C PRO A 68 -14.64 0.67 -8.12
N GLY A 69 -14.92 1.03 -9.37
CA GLY A 69 -14.75 2.40 -9.89
C GLY A 69 -13.30 2.84 -10.16
N VAL A 70 -12.31 2.07 -9.72
CA VAL A 70 -10.91 2.30 -10.12
C VAL A 70 -10.74 1.94 -11.59
N THR A 71 -10.01 2.78 -12.33
CA THR A 71 -9.76 2.62 -13.77
C THR A 71 -8.27 2.61 -14.09
N PRO A 72 -7.86 2.07 -15.26
CA PRO A 72 -6.47 2.14 -15.71
C PRO A 72 -5.95 3.57 -15.73
N GLY A 73 -4.75 3.79 -15.19
CA GLY A 73 -4.14 5.11 -15.05
C GLY A 73 -4.16 5.66 -13.63
N GLN A 74 -4.96 5.07 -12.72
CA GLN A 74 -4.92 5.39 -11.30
C GLN A 74 -3.52 5.17 -10.71
N ARG A 75 -2.95 6.19 -10.07
CA ARG A 75 -1.71 6.06 -9.28
C ARG A 75 -2.03 5.39 -7.95
N TYR A 76 -1.18 4.46 -7.54
CA TYR A 76 -1.34 3.75 -6.27
C TYR A 76 0.00 3.29 -5.68
N GLY A 77 -0.04 2.96 -4.40
CA GLY A 77 0.99 2.20 -3.68
C GLY A 77 0.36 1.40 -2.55
N PHE A 78 1.20 0.87 -1.65
CA PHE A 78 0.75 0.12 -0.48
C PHE A 78 1.35 0.67 0.81
N ARG A 79 0.56 0.67 1.89
CA ARG A 79 1.07 0.81 3.26
C ARG A 79 0.91 -0.53 3.98
N VAL A 80 2.02 -1.02 4.51
CA VAL A 80 2.10 -2.35 5.12
C VAL A 80 2.32 -2.21 6.61
N HIS A 81 1.35 -2.69 7.38
CA HIS A 81 1.39 -2.76 8.83
C HIS A 81 1.87 -4.14 9.27
N GLY A 82 2.54 -4.20 10.41
CA GLY A 82 3.06 -5.43 10.98
C GLY A 82 4.24 -5.14 11.91
N PRO A 83 4.98 -6.18 12.31
CA PRO A 83 6.08 -6.04 13.24
C PRO A 83 7.24 -5.23 12.65
N TYR A 84 7.82 -4.38 13.50
CA TYR A 84 9.12 -3.74 13.28
C TYR A 84 10.10 -4.26 14.35
N ASP A 85 10.98 -5.16 13.94
CA ASP A 85 12.06 -5.75 14.71
C ASP A 85 13.24 -6.02 13.76
N PRO A 86 14.14 -5.03 13.57
CA PRO A 86 15.29 -5.14 12.68
C PRO A 86 16.20 -6.33 12.99
N SER A 87 16.35 -6.69 14.27
CA SER A 87 17.17 -7.82 14.70
C SER A 87 16.69 -9.16 14.14
N ARG A 88 15.40 -9.24 13.78
CA ARG A 88 14.76 -10.40 13.15
C ARG A 88 14.45 -10.18 11.67
N GLY A 89 14.89 -9.07 11.08
CA GLY A 89 14.61 -8.67 9.70
C GLY A 89 13.16 -8.22 9.45
N LEU A 90 12.35 -8.01 10.49
CA LEU A 90 10.97 -7.56 10.38
C LEU A 90 10.98 -6.03 10.31
N ARG A 91 10.50 -5.44 9.23
CA ARG A 91 10.64 -4.00 8.96
C ARG A 91 9.36 -3.37 8.41
N CYS A 92 8.19 -3.85 8.84
CA CYS A 92 6.92 -3.24 8.44
C CYS A 92 6.85 -1.81 8.99
N ASN A 93 6.58 -0.85 8.11
CA ASN A 93 6.43 0.55 8.48
C ASN A 93 5.34 1.21 7.61
N PRO A 94 4.13 1.47 8.15
CA PRO A 94 3.04 2.03 7.38
C PRO A 94 3.23 3.52 7.04
N HIS A 95 4.24 4.20 7.59
CA HIS A 95 4.59 5.57 7.17
C HIS A 95 5.24 5.60 5.78
N LYS A 96 5.69 4.45 5.27
CA LYS A 96 6.33 4.35 3.95
C LYS A 96 5.33 3.86 2.92
N LEU A 97 5.10 4.67 1.89
CA LEU A 97 4.34 4.29 0.71
C LEU A 97 5.22 3.38 -0.17
N LEU A 98 4.86 2.11 -0.24
CA LEU A 98 5.58 1.10 -0.99
C LEU A 98 5.06 1.01 -2.43
N LEU A 99 5.97 0.80 -3.37
CA LEU A 99 5.62 0.43 -4.73
C LEU A 99 5.10 -1.00 -4.78
N ASP A 100 4.16 -1.27 -5.68
CA ASP A 100 3.75 -2.63 -6.00
C ASP A 100 4.91 -3.37 -6.69
N PRO A 101 5.43 -4.48 -6.12
CA PRO A 101 6.49 -5.25 -6.75
C PRO A 101 6.08 -5.89 -8.09
N TYR A 102 4.77 -5.91 -8.39
CA TYR A 102 4.19 -6.39 -9.64
C TYR A 102 3.67 -5.25 -10.53
N ALA A 103 4.03 -4.00 -10.24
CA ALA A 103 3.64 -2.85 -11.05
C ALA A 103 4.10 -3.01 -12.52
N ARG A 104 3.17 -2.78 -13.45
CA ARG A 104 3.48 -2.78 -14.90
C ARG A 104 4.01 -1.44 -15.40
N ARG A 105 3.83 -0.38 -14.60
CA ARG A 105 4.32 0.97 -14.88
C ARG A 105 4.55 1.70 -13.56
N ILE A 106 5.72 2.32 -13.44
CA ILE A 106 6.06 3.23 -12.34
C ILE A 106 6.05 4.65 -12.89
N THR A 107 5.46 5.58 -12.16
CA THR A 107 5.40 7.00 -12.50
C THR A 107 5.86 7.82 -11.30
N GLY A 108 6.66 8.85 -11.53
CA GLY A 108 7.26 9.67 -10.48
C GLY A 108 8.76 9.42 -10.32
N ALA A 109 9.35 10.09 -9.34
CA ALA A 109 10.75 9.94 -8.96
C ALA A 109 10.87 9.94 -7.44
N LEU A 110 11.96 9.37 -6.92
CA LEU A 110 12.31 9.52 -5.51
C LEU A 110 12.76 10.97 -5.29
N THR A 111 11.98 11.74 -4.54
CA THR A 111 12.24 13.16 -4.30
C THR A 111 12.98 13.44 -3.01
N ASP A 112 12.67 12.67 -1.95
CA ASP A 112 13.27 12.79 -0.63
C ASP A 112 13.77 11.42 -0.16
N ILE A 113 15.08 11.30 -0.01
CA ILE A 113 15.73 10.05 0.40
C ILE A 113 15.62 9.82 1.91
N GLU A 114 15.55 10.88 2.71
CA GLU A 114 15.43 10.79 4.16
C GLU A 114 14.02 10.32 4.54
N ALA A 115 13.00 10.86 3.87
CA ALA A 115 11.62 10.41 4.04
C ALA A 115 11.44 8.92 3.64
N ALA A 116 12.27 8.42 2.71
CA ALA A 116 12.24 7.03 2.27
C ALA A 116 12.88 6.04 3.26
N TYR A 117 13.68 6.50 4.23
CA TYR A 117 14.26 5.60 5.23
C TYR A 117 13.17 4.99 6.12
N GLY A 118 13.18 3.66 6.24
CA GLY A 118 12.26 2.92 7.11
C GLY A 118 12.56 3.06 8.61
N TYR A 119 13.75 3.53 8.95
CA TYR A 119 14.31 3.69 10.30
C TYR A 119 14.52 5.16 10.62
N ALA A 120 14.56 5.51 11.91
CA ALA A 120 14.84 6.88 12.36
C ALA A 120 16.32 7.25 12.14
N ASP A 121 17.17 7.11 13.16
CA ASP A 121 18.59 7.47 13.06
C ASP A 121 19.49 6.27 12.76
N ASP A 122 19.14 5.09 13.30
CA ASP A 122 19.92 3.86 13.19
C ASP A 122 19.17 2.79 12.38
N PRO A 123 19.72 2.29 11.25
CA PRO A 123 19.14 1.19 10.48
C PRO A 123 18.84 -0.08 11.28
N GLU A 124 19.58 -0.34 12.35
CA GLU A 124 19.38 -1.50 13.23
C GLU A 124 18.66 -1.14 14.53
N GLY A 125 18.28 0.13 14.69
CA GLY A 125 17.59 0.64 15.87
C GLY A 125 16.14 0.14 15.97
N PRO A 126 15.58 0.05 17.19
CA PRO A 126 14.25 -0.51 17.42
C PRO A 126 13.11 0.40 16.94
N GLU A 127 13.40 1.65 16.58
CA GLU A 127 12.39 2.65 16.24
C GLU A 127 12.27 2.82 14.71
N PRO A 128 11.07 2.61 14.13
CA PRO A 128 10.81 2.96 12.74
C PRO A 128 10.75 4.49 12.57
N SER A 129 11.12 5.00 11.39
CA SER A 129 10.89 6.40 11.06
C SER A 129 9.39 6.68 10.90
N THR A 130 8.92 7.77 11.50
CA THR A 130 7.53 8.25 11.43
C THR A 130 7.29 9.24 10.30
N VAL A 131 8.35 9.64 9.57
CA VAL A 131 8.24 10.56 8.43
C VAL A 131 7.45 9.89 7.31
N ASP A 132 6.40 10.53 6.80
CA ASP A 132 5.63 10.00 5.69
C ASP A 132 6.40 10.15 4.38
N SER A 133 6.55 9.08 3.60
CA SER A 133 7.29 9.13 2.34
C SER A 133 6.48 9.71 1.17
N LEU A 134 5.18 9.95 1.34
CA LEU A 134 4.35 10.61 0.33
C LEU A 134 4.34 12.15 0.47
N GLY A 135 4.77 12.68 1.63
CA GLY A 135 4.73 14.11 1.96
C GLY A 135 3.50 14.51 2.79
#